data_AF-A0A1H2ESZ2-F1
#
_entry.id   AF-A0A1H2ESZ2-F1
#
_cell.length_a   1.000
_cell.length_b   1.000
_cell.length_c   1.000
_cell.angle_alpha   90.00
_cell.angle_beta   90.00
_cell.angle_gamma   90.00
#
_symmetry.space_group_name_H-M   'P 1'
#
loop_
_entity.id
_entity.type
_entity.pdbx_description
1 polymer ?
#
loop_
_entity_poly.entity_id
_entity_poly.type
_entity_poly.pdbx_seq_one_letter_code
_entity_poly.pdbx_strand_id
1 'polypeptide(L)'
;MSGPYLIFITVMTLALLLMVAAWIRTLVFIRRQKLLADASFNPLEGVRLWRRIFTPNGYGEAAEASRRGIARLYLLALAAFVIAVVLFFVLPAVPG
;
A
#
# COMPACT_ATOMS: atom_id res chain seq x y z
N MET A 1 -3.13 -27.25 11.24
CA MET A 1 -3.72 -26.09 10.55
C MET A 1 -4.61 -26.61 9.44
N SER A 2 -5.87 -26.23 9.38
CA SER A 2 -6.74 -26.62 8.27
C SER A 2 -6.31 -25.88 6.99
N GLY A 3 -6.42 -26.52 5.83
CA GLY A 3 -6.07 -25.93 4.53
C GLY A 3 -6.61 -24.51 4.30
N PRO A 4 -7.87 -24.20 4.69
CA PRO A 4 -8.41 -22.85 4.54
C PRO A 4 -7.71 -21.79 5.40
N TYR A 5 -7.24 -22.16 6.60
CA TYR A 5 -6.48 -21.24 7.46
C TYR A 5 -5.12 -20.87 6.87
N LEU A 6 -4.47 -21.80 6.14
CA LEU A 6 -3.23 -21.51 5.41
C LEU A 6 -3.47 -20.48 4.30
N ILE A 7 -4.58 -20.59 3.55
CA ILE A 7 -4.94 -19.62 2.51
C ILE A 7 -5.09 -18.22 3.12
N PHE A 8 -5.80 -18.11 4.24
CA PHE A 8 -5.94 -16.84 4.96
C PHE A 8 -4.58 -16.24 5.35
N ILE A 9 -3.70 -17.03 5.97
CA ILE A 9 -2.35 -16.57 6.36
C ILE A 9 -1.56 -16.12 5.15
N THR A 10 -1.59 -16.86 4.05
CA THR A 10 -0.86 -16.52 2.83
C THR A 10 -1.34 -15.18 2.26
N VAL A 11 -2.65 -14.96 2.14
CA VAL A 11 -3.20 -13.70 1.61
C VAL A 11 -2.90 -12.54 2.56
N MET A 12 -3.02 -12.73 3.87
CA MET A 12 -2.69 -11.70 4.87
C MET A 12 -1.20 -11.33 4.81
N THR A 13 -0.32 -12.32 4.68
CA THR A 13 1.13 -12.11 4.55
C THR A 13 1.45 -11.36 3.26
N LEU A 14 0.80 -11.72 2.15
CA LEU A 14 0.96 -11.01 0.88
C LEU A 14 0.53 -9.54 1.00
N ALA A 15 -0.60 -9.26 1.65
CA ALA A 15 -1.06 -7.89 1.87
C ALA A 15 -0.04 -7.06 2.66
N LEU A 16 0.54 -7.65 3.73
CA LEU A 16 1.59 -7.02 4.52
C LEU A 16 2.85 -6.75 3.69
N LEU A 17 3.32 -7.72 2.91
CA LEU A 17 4.52 -7.56 2.08
C LEU A 17 4.33 -6.47 1.01
N LEU A 18 3.17 -6.43 0.37
CA LEU A 18 2.83 -5.38 -0.60
C LEU A 18 2.79 -3.99 0.07
N MET A 19 2.23 -3.89 1.27
CA MET A 19 2.19 -2.66 2.05
C MET A 19 3.60 -2.16 2.40
N VAL A 20 4.47 -3.06 2.90
CA VAL A 20 5.86 -2.73 3.23
C VAL A 20 6.65 -2.33 1.99
N ALA A 21 6.48 -3.04 0.87
CA ALA A 21 7.12 -2.69 -0.40
C ALA A 21 6.66 -1.31 -0.91
N ALA A 22 5.35 -1.02 -0.83
CA ALA A 22 4.79 0.28 -1.17
C ALA A 22 5.37 1.40 -0.29
N TRP A 23 5.49 1.14 1.02
CA TRP A 23 6.06 2.07 1.99
C TRP A 23 7.52 2.39 1.71
N ILE A 24 8.37 1.37 1.53
CA ILE A 24 9.79 1.56 1.20
C ILE A 24 9.93 2.35 -0.10
N ARG A 25 9.15 2.01 -1.13
CA ARG A 25 9.18 2.71 -2.41
C ARG A 25 8.76 4.18 -2.27
N THR A 26 7.81 4.47 -1.39
CA THR A 26 7.37 5.82 -1.06
C THR A 26 8.47 6.62 -0.38
N LEU A 27 9.14 6.06 0.64
CA LEU A 27 10.26 6.71 1.32
C LEU A 27 11.40 7.04 0.34
N VAL A 28 11.75 6.09 -0.53
CA VAL A 28 12.76 6.30 -1.57
C VAL A 28 12.34 7.40 -2.55
N PHE A 29 11.07 7.43 -2.96
CA PHE A 29 10.55 8.46 -3.85
C PHE A 29 10.59 9.85 -3.21
N ILE A 30 10.10 9.99 -1.97
CA ILE A 30 10.12 11.25 -1.22
C ILE A 30 11.56 11.76 -1.08
N ARG A 31 12.51 10.88 -0.74
CA ARG A 31 13.94 11.23 -0.64
C ARG A 31 14.52 11.67 -1.98
N ARG A 32 14.24 10.95 -3.08
CA ARG A 32 14.74 11.28 -4.43
C ARG A 32 14.22 12.62 -4.95
N GLN A 33 12.96 12.91 -4.67
CA GLN A 33 12.31 14.15 -5.10
C GLN A 33 12.55 15.32 -4.14
N LYS A 34 13.38 15.14 -3.08
CA LYS A 34 13.65 16.14 -2.03
C LYS A 34 12.39 16.69 -1.35
N LEU A 35 11.32 15.91 -1.31
CA LEU A 35 10.00 16.29 -0.74
C LEU A 35 9.99 16.24 0.80
N LEU A 36 11.12 15.86 1.42
CA LEU A 36 11.27 15.87 2.88
C LEU A 36 11.20 17.28 3.46
N ALA A 37 11.62 18.30 2.70
CA ALA A 37 11.48 19.70 3.12
C ALA A 37 10.00 20.08 3.27
N ASP A 38 9.16 19.69 2.32
CA ASP A 38 7.70 19.87 2.38
C ASP A 38 7.08 19.05 3.53
N ALA A 39 7.59 17.85 3.81
CA ALA A 39 7.03 16.93 4.80
C ALA A 39 7.49 17.18 6.25
N SER A 40 8.35 18.17 6.51
CA SER A 40 8.97 18.36 7.82
C SER A 40 8.14 19.28 8.74
N PHE A 41 7.74 18.72 9.89
CA PHE A 41 7.09 19.35 11.06
C PHE A 41 5.59 19.67 11.04
N ASN A 42 4.88 19.56 9.91
CA ASN A 42 3.42 19.77 9.87
C ASN A 42 2.66 18.49 9.44
N PRO A 43 1.79 17.93 10.31
CA PRO A 43 0.95 16.77 9.95
C PRO A 43 0.11 17.00 8.69
N LEU A 44 -0.35 18.24 8.44
CA LEU A 44 -1.14 18.60 7.27
C LEU A 44 -0.33 18.50 5.97
N GLU A 45 0.95 18.82 6.01
CA GLU A 45 1.83 18.69 4.84
C GLU A 45 2.11 17.23 4.51
N GLY A 46 2.23 16.38 5.54
CA GLY A 46 2.26 14.93 5.35
C GLY A 46 1.01 14.41 4.63
N VAL A 47 -0.18 14.85 5.04
CA VAL A 47 -1.46 14.48 4.40
C VAL A 47 -1.55 15.02 2.97
N ARG A 48 -1.11 16.26 2.71
CA ARG A 48 -1.09 16.85 1.36
C ARG A 48 -0.15 16.09 0.43
N LEU A 49 1.06 15.77 0.90
CA LEU A 49 2.03 14.96 0.16
C LEU A 49 1.44 13.59 -0.16
N TRP A 50 0.81 12.95 0.82
CA TRP A 50 0.12 11.68 0.63
C TRP A 50 -0.95 11.77 -0.44
N ARG A 51 -1.84 12.77 -0.34
CA ARG A 51 -2.88 13.02 -1.35
C ARG A 51 -2.28 13.23 -2.74
N ARG A 52 -1.17 13.96 -2.86
CA ARG A 52 -0.47 14.19 -4.12
C ARG A 52 0.06 12.89 -4.72
N ILE A 53 0.58 11.96 -3.92
CA ILE A 53 1.02 10.62 -4.39
C ILE A 53 -0.14 9.80 -4.97
N PHE A 54 -1.39 10.06 -4.56
CA PHE A 54 -2.57 9.40 -5.14
C PHE A 54 -3.25 10.21 -6.26
N THR A 55 -2.81 11.44 -6.51
CA THR A 55 -3.40 12.32 -7.54
C THR A 55 -2.60 12.25 -8.86
N PRO A 56 -3.26 12.04 -10.02
CA PRO A 56 -2.61 12.11 -11.35
C PRO A 56 -1.95 13.47 -11.61
N ASN A 57 -0.86 13.45 -12.38
CA ASN A 57 -0.19 14.64 -12.94
C ASN A 57 0.36 15.61 -11.88
N GLY A 58 0.70 15.10 -10.70
CA GLY A 58 1.29 15.89 -9.61
C GLY A 58 2.81 16.04 -9.69
N TYR A 59 3.45 15.33 -10.62
CA TYR A 59 4.90 15.25 -10.76
C TYR A 59 5.32 15.26 -12.24
N GLY A 60 6.59 15.61 -12.52
CA GLY A 60 7.14 15.51 -13.88
C GLY A 60 7.16 14.07 -14.40
N GLU A 61 7.21 13.88 -15.73
CA GLU A 61 7.02 12.57 -16.37
C GLU A 61 7.88 11.44 -15.80
N ALA A 62 9.16 11.71 -15.51
CA ALA A 62 10.08 10.74 -14.93
C ALA A 62 9.65 10.29 -13.51
N ALA A 63 9.10 11.21 -12.71
CA ALA A 63 8.62 10.95 -11.36
C ALA A 63 7.22 10.29 -11.37
N GLU A 64 6.37 10.62 -12.34
CA GLU A 64 5.00 10.09 -12.45
C GLU A 64 4.99 8.58 -12.70
N ALA A 65 5.97 8.03 -13.45
CA ALA A 65 6.15 6.59 -13.59
C ALA A 65 6.39 5.88 -12.25
N SER A 66 7.27 6.46 -11.41
CA SER A 66 7.56 5.90 -10.09
C SER A 66 6.36 6.01 -9.15
N ARG A 67 5.67 7.17 -9.17
CA ARG A 67 4.45 7.44 -8.41
C ARG A 67 3.30 6.50 -8.78
N ARG A 68 3.09 6.21 -10.07
CA ARG A 68 2.12 5.18 -10.51
C ARG A 68 2.46 3.80 -9.95
N GLY A 69 3.75 3.44 -9.91
CA GLY A 69 4.20 2.19 -9.29
C GLY A 69 3.87 2.10 -7.80
N ILE A 70 4.06 3.20 -7.05
CA ILE A 70 3.68 3.30 -5.64
C ILE A 70 2.17 3.14 -5.46
N ALA A 71 1.38 3.90 -6.20
CA ALA A 71 -0.08 3.86 -6.12
C ALA A 71 -0.62 2.45 -6.42
N ARG A 72 -0.07 1.77 -7.43
CA ARG A 72 -0.42 0.38 -7.75
C ARG A 72 -0.11 -0.59 -6.60
N LEU A 73 1.05 -0.47 -5.96
CA LEU A 73 1.39 -1.35 -4.84
C LEU A 73 0.44 -1.16 -3.66
N TYR A 74 0.07 0.08 -3.33
CA TYR A 74 -0.93 0.34 -2.28
C TYR A 74 -2.31 -0.20 -2.64
N LEU A 75 -2.73 -0.07 -3.90
CA LEU A 75 -4.00 -0.64 -4.37
C LEU A 75 -4.00 -2.17 -4.29
N LEU A 76 -2.89 -2.82 -4.67
CA LEU A 76 -2.75 -4.28 -4.56
C LEU A 76 -2.72 -4.74 -3.10
N ALA A 77 -2.02 -4.00 -2.22
CA ALA A 77 -2.00 -4.27 -0.79
C ALA A 77 -3.41 -4.17 -0.19
N LEU A 78 -4.16 -3.12 -0.54
CA LEU A 78 -5.54 -2.93 -0.11
C LEU A 78 -6.45 -4.04 -0.62
N ALA A 79 -6.34 -4.42 -1.90
CA ALA A 79 -7.13 -5.51 -2.46
C ALA A 79 -6.85 -6.85 -1.75
N ALA A 80 -5.57 -7.19 -1.55
CA ALA A 80 -5.18 -8.39 -0.81
C ALA A 80 -5.69 -8.37 0.64
N PHE A 81 -5.62 -7.22 1.31
CA PHE A 81 -6.15 -7.05 2.66
C PHE A 81 -7.67 -7.26 2.71
N VAL A 82 -8.43 -6.66 1.79
CA VAL A 82 -9.89 -6.86 1.70
C VAL A 82 -10.23 -8.34 1.49
N ILE A 83 -9.50 -9.03 0.61
CA ILE A 83 -9.68 -10.48 0.41
C ILE A 83 -9.40 -11.25 1.71
N ALA A 84 -8.32 -10.92 2.43
CA ALA A 84 -8.02 -11.57 3.71
C ALA A 84 -9.12 -11.34 4.76
N VAL A 85 -9.70 -10.14 4.83
CA VAL A 85 -10.82 -9.82 5.72
C VAL A 85 -12.05 -10.66 5.35
N VAL A 86 -12.40 -10.77 4.06
CA VAL A 86 -13.51 -11.62 3.62
C VAL A 86 -13.26 -13.09 3.99
N LEU A 87 -12.06 -13.60 3.74
CA LEU A 87 -11.68 -14.97 4.13
C LEU A 87 -11.82 -15.19 5.64
N PHE A 88 -11.40 -14.23 6.47
CA PHE A 88 -11.53 -14.33 7.92
C PHE A 88 -12.98 -14.56 8.37
N PHE A 89 -13.95 -13.93 7.72
CA PHE A 89 -15.38 -14.08 8.06
C PHE A 89 -16.02 -15.34 7.45
N VAL A 90 -15.61 -15.76 6.24
CA VAL A 90 -16.24 -16.89 5.54
C VAL A 90 -15.71 -18.23 6.02
N LEU A 91 -14.40 -18.34 6.31
CA LEU A 91 -13.77 -19.61 6.64
C LEU A 91 -14.34 -20.32 7.89
N PRO A 92 -14.72 -19.63 8.97
CA PRO A 92 -15.37 -20.27 10.12
C PRO A 92 -16.76 -20.84 9.82
N ALA A 93 -17.43 -20.38 8.75
CA ALA A 93 -18.77 -20.79 8.37
C ALA A 93 -18.81 -22.00 7.41
N VAL A 94 -17.65 -22.45 6.92
CA VAL A 94 -17.54 -23.63 6.05
C VAL A 94 -17.30 -24.85 6.93
N PRO A 95 -18.25 -25.80 7.03
CA PRO A 95 -17.99 -27.08 7.69
C PRO A 95 -16.86 -27.81 6.94
N GLY A 96 -15.85 -28.25 7.69
CA GLY A 96 -14.63 -28.87 7.18
C GLY A 96 -14.81 -30.31 6.72
#